data_AF-A0A151SC96-F1
#
_entry.id   AF-A0A151SC96-F1
#
_cell.length_a   1.000
_cell.length_b   1.000
_cell.length_c   1.000
_cell.angle_alpha   90.00
_cell.angle_beta   90.00
_cell.angle_gamma   90.00
#
_symmetry.space_group_name_H-M   'P 1'
#
loop_
_entity.id
_entity.type
_entity.pdbx_description
1 polymer ?
#
loop_
_entity_poly.entity_id
_entity_poly.type
_entity_poly.pdbx_seq_one_letter_code
_entity_poly.pdbx_strand_id
1 'polypeptide(L)'
;PFQVRNVKLDFPQFDGTNVLQWIFKAEQFFNYYHTPDEQRLTIAAIHMDNEAVPWFQMMSRTNAFPSWIGFTRALEQEFGPSPYENPRSDLFKLTQVGSVHDYYVQFSALANRVQGVTPKAILDCFIGGLQPDIRRV
;
A
#
# COMPACT_ATOMS: atom_id res chain seq x y z
N PRO A 1 23.29 26.54 -9.35
CA PRO A 1 22.99 25.10 -9.56
C PRO A 1 22.73 24.42 -8.21
N PHE A 2 21.49 24.00 -7.94
CA PHE A 2 21.20 23.18 -6.77
C PHE A 2 21.81 21.79 -6.99
N GLN A 3 22.90 21.50 -6.29
CA GLN A 3 23.38 20.13 -6.14
C GLN A 3 22.35 19.38 -5.32
N VAL A 4 21.49 18.62 -5.99
CA VAL A 4 20.62 17.66 -5.31
C VAL A 4 21.57 16.62 -4.71
N ARG A 5 21.79 16.68 -3.40
CA ARG A 5 22.50 15.61 -2.69
C ARG A 5 21.70 14.33 -2.94
N ASN A 6 22.35 13.28 -3.45
CA ASN A 6 21.74 11.95 -3.49
C ASN A 6 21.30 11.61 -2.07
N VAL A 7 19.98 11.54 -1.85
CA VAL A 7 19.42 11.17 -0.56
C VAL A 7 19.58 9.67 -0.45
N LYS A 8 20.35 9.21 0.54
CA LYS A 8 20.38 7.79 0.87
C LYS A 8 19.03 7.43 1.48
N LEU A 9 18.28 6.61 0.75
CA LEU A 9 17.01 6.04 1.19
C LEU A 9 17.30 4.59 1.56
N ASP A 10 16.63 4.09 2.60
CA ASP A 10 16.63 2.67 2.92
C ASP A 10 15.50 1.98 2.17
N PHE A 11 15.74 0.76 1.70
CA PHE A 11 14.71 -0.02 1.05
C PHE A 11 13.70 -0.54 2.09
N PRO A 12 12.38 -0.48 1.84
CA PRO A 12 11.37 -0.85 2.83
C PRO A 12 11.38 -2.36 3.13
N GLN A 13 11.28 -2.72 4.41
CA GLN A 13 11.05 -4.11 4.85
C GLN A 13 9.59 -4.53 4.59
N PHE A 14 9.38 -5.80 4.25
CA PHE A 14 8.06 -6.40 4.10
C PHE A 14 7.85 -7.56 5.06
N ASP A 15 6.92 -7.40 5.99
CA ASP A 15 6.60 -8.41 7.01
C ASP A 15 5.36 -9.24 6.70
N GLY A 16 4.72 -9.03 5.54
CA GLY A 16 3.44 -9.63 5.16
C GLY A 16 2.25 -8.69 5.30
N THR A 17 2.42 -7.50 5.88
CA THR A 17 1.32 -6.54 6.10
C THR A 17 1.36 -5.37 5.11
N ASN A 18 0.19 -4.78 4.83
CA ASN A 18 0.06 -3.56 4.02
C ASN A 18 0.75 -3.64 2.64
N VAL A 19 0.62 -4.80 1.95
CA VAL A 19 1.37 -5.10 0.72
C VAL A 19 1.30 -3.99 -0.34
N LEU A 20 0.15 -3.36 -0.53
CA LEU A 20 -0.03 -2.28 -1.50
C LEU A 20 0.84 -1.05 -1.17
N GLN A 21 0.95 -0.71 0.12
CA GLN A 21 1.80 0.39 0.57
C GLN A 21 3.29 0.03 0.40
N TRP A 22 3.65 -1.22 0.67
CA TRP A 22 5.02 -1.69 0.50
C TRP A 22 5.43 -1.67 -0.98
N ILE A 23 4.59 -2.22 -1.88
CA ILE A 23 4.82 -2.20 -3.34
C ILE A 23 5.01 -0.77 -3.82
N PHE A 24 4.12 0.15 -3.42
CA PHE A 24 4.24 1.56 -3.78
C PHE A 24 5.60 2.15 -3.37
N LYS A 25 6.03 1.95 -2.11
CA LYS A 25 7.31 2.45 -1.61
C LYS A 25 8.51 1.83 -2.34
N ALA A 26 8.46 0.51 -2.60
CA ALA A 26 9.50 -0.19 -3.34
C ALA A 26 9.63 0.34 -4.78
N GLU A 27 8.52 0.60 -5.46
CA GLU A 27 8.53 1.22 -6.79
C GLU A 27 9.11 2.62 -6.78
N GLN A 28 8.73 3.47 -5.82
CA GLN A 28 9.32 4.81 -5.69
C GLN A 28 10.84 4.74 -5.46
N PHE A 29 11.30 3.81 -4.63
CA PHE A 29 12.72 3.57 -4.40
C PHE A 29 13.44 3.19 -5.70
N PHE A 30 12.96 2.17 -6.40
CA PHE A 30 13.62 1.69 -7.63
C PHE A 30 13.58 2.73 -8.75
N ASN A 31 12.52 3.53 -8.83
CA ASN A 31 12.43 4.64 -9.78
C ASN A 31 13.44 5.74 -9.47
N TYR A 32 13.64 6.08 -8.18
CA TYR A 32 14.62 7.09 -7.76
C TYR A 32 16.06 6.67 -8.08
N TYR A 33 16.40 5.40 -7.87
CA TYR A 33 17.75 4.87 -8.13
C TYR A 33 17.94 4.31 -9.55
N HIS A 34 16.91 4.37 -10.41
CA HIS A 34 16.91 3.74 -11.74
C HIS A 34 17.34 2.26 -11.71
N THR A 35 16.85 1.51 -10.71
CA THR A 35 17.26 0.13 -10.48
C THR A 35 16.75 -0.80 -11.60
N PRO A 36 17.63 -1.57 -12.27
CA PRO A 36 17.26 -2.56 -13.27
C PRO A 36 16.36 -3.67 -12.70
N ASP A 37 15.40 -4.14 -13.49
CA ASP A 37 14.41 -5.15 -13.08
C ASP A 37 15.04 -6.43 -12.51
N GLU A 38 16.16 -6.89 -13.08
CA GLU A 38 16.92 -8.07 -12.61
C GLU A 38 17.43 -7.91 -11.16
N GLN A 39 17.73 -6.67 -10.75
CA GLN A 39 18.23 -6.39 -9.40
C GLN A 39 17.09 -6.19 -8.40
N ARG A 40 15.91 -5.74 -8.86
CA ARG A 40 14.76 -5.45 -7.99
C ARG A 40 14.33 -6.65 -7.16
N LEU A 41 14.23 -7.82 -7.79
CA LEU A 41 13.85 -9.06 -7.10
C LEU A 41 14.87 -9.45 -6.05
N THR A 42 16.16 -9.32 -6.36
CA THR A 42 17.25 -9.64 -5.42
C THR A 42 17.21 -8.71 -4.21
N ILE A 43 17.03 -7.40 -4.43
CA ILE A 43 16.92 -6.41 -3.36
C ILE A 43 15.69 -6.67 -2.50
N ALA A 44 14.54 -6.93 -3.12
CA ALA A 44 13.30 -7.23 -2.41
C ALA A 44 13.41 -8.51 -1.57
N ALA A 45 14.02 -9.57 -2.09
CA ALA A 45 14.21 -10.84 -1.38
C ALA A 45 14.96 -10.67 -0.05
N ILE A 46 15.97 -9.79 -0.02
CA ILE A 46 16.79 -9.52 1.18
C ILE A 46 15.97 -8.78 2.27
N HIS A 47 14.92 -8.07 1.88
CA HIS A 47 14.09 -7.25 2.76
C HIS A 47 12.70 -7.87 3.01
N MET A 48 12.59 -9.19 2.77
CA MET A 48 11.45 -9.98 3.26
C MET A 48 11.71 -10.32 4.72
N ASP A 49 10.69 -10.18 5.56
CA ASP A 49 10.76 -10.42 7.00
C ASP A 49 9.53 -11.24 7.47
N ASN A 50 9.64 -11.80 8.67
CA ASN A 50 8.57 -12.50 9.37
C ASN A 50 7.78 -13.49 8.48
N GLU A 51 6.46 -13.31 8.39
CA GLU A 51 5.53 -14.23 7.71
C GLU A 51 5.68 -14.24 6.19
N ALA A 52 6.32 -13.21 5.60
CA ALA A 52 6.58 -13.16 4.16
C ALA A 52 7.71 -14.11 3.72
N VAL A 53 8.66 -14.42 4.61
CA VAL A 53 9.86 -15.22 4.27
C VAL A 53 9.53 -16.65 3.83
N PRO A 54 8.73 -17.45 4.57
CA PRO A 54 8.41 -18.81 4.16
C PRO A 54 7.68 -18.88 2.81
N TRP A 55 6.75 -17.95 2.57
CA TRP A 55 6.04 -17.84 1.30
C TRP A 55 6.99 -17.53 0.14
N PHE A 56 7.88 -16.55 0.32
CA PHE A 56 8.85 -16.17 -0.71
C PHE A 56 9.78 -17.34 -1.07
N GLN A 57 10.27 -18.07 -0.06
CA GLN A 57 11.11 -19.26 -0.25
C GLN A 57 10.37 -20.35 -1.04
N MET A 58 9.09 -20.59 -0.75
CA MET A 58 8.27 -21.57 -1.48
C MET A 58 8.13 -21.19 -2.95
N MET A 59 7.79 -19.93 -3.24
CA MET A 59 7.57 -19.46 -4.61
C MET A 59 8.87 -19.34 -5.43
N SER A 60 9.99 -19.08 -4.77
CA SER A 60 11.31 -19.04 -5.43
C SER A 60 11.74 -20.42 -5.94
N ARG A 61 11.39 -21.50 -5.24
CA ARG A 61 11.73 -22.89 -5.65
C ARG A 61 11.06 -23.30 -6.95
N THR A 62 9.89 -22.73 -7.26
CA THR A 62 9.13 -23.03 -8.47
C THR A 62 9.46 -22.06 -9.61
N ASN A 63 10.43 -21.15 -9.42
CA ASN A 63 10.75 -20.07 -10.34
C ASN A 63 9.51 -19.25 -10.73
N ALA A 64 8.62 -19.02 -9.75
CA ALA A 64 7.31 -18.41 -9.99
C ALA A 64 7.36 -16.92 -10.38
N PHE A 65 8.52 -16.27 -10.28
CA PHE A 65 8.68 -14.83 -10.48
C PHE A 65 9.63 -14.52 -11.64
N PRO A 66 9.15 -14.45 -12.89
CA PRO A 66 10.00 -14.15 -14.04
C PRO A 66 10.40 -12.66 -14.14
N SER A 67 9.75 -11.77 -13.37
CA SER A 67 9.97 -10.32 -13.42
C SER A 67 9.48 -9.63 -12.15
N TRP A 68 9.87 -8.37 -11.95
CA TRP A 68 9.34 -7.52 -10.88
C TRP A 68 7.81 -7.44 -10.90
N ILE A 69 7.22 -7.28 -12.09
CA ILE A 69 5.76 -7.22 -12.27
C ILE A 69 5.09 -8.54 -11.87
N GLY A 70 5.69 -9.68 -12.23
CA GLY A 70 5.17 -10.99 -11.83
C GLY A 70 5.20 -11.18 -10.32
N PHE A 71 6.27 -10.71 -9.69
CA PHE A 71 6.43 -10.76 -8.24
C PHE A 71 5.43 -9.88 -7.49
N THR A 72 5.26 -8.60 -7.87
CA THR A 72 4.31 -7.70 -7.19
C THR A 72 2.88 -8.20 -7.33
N ARG A 73 2.50 -8.77 -8.48
CA ARG A 73 1.19 -9.40 -8.67
C ARG A 73 0.98 -10.61 -7.75
N ALA A 74 1.99 -11.46 -7.58
CA ALA A 74 1.89 -12.61 -6.69
C ALA A 74 1.81 -12.18 -5.21
N LEU A 75 2.55 -11.13 -4.84
CA LEU A 75 2.45 -10.50 -3.52
C LEU A 75 1.04 -9.95 -3.25
N GLU A 76 0.45 -9.22 -4.20
CA GLU A 76 -0.92 -8.74 -4.08
C GLU A 76 -1.93 -9.87 -3.97
N GLN A 77 -1.70 -11.00 -4.64
CA GLN A 77 -2.61 -12.13 -4.56
C GLN A 77 -2.54 -12.83 -3.19
N GLU A 78 -1.36 -12.92 -2.59
CA GLU A 78 -1.17 -13.60 -1.30
C GLU A 78 -1.50 -12.70 -0.10
N PHE A 79 -0.95 -11.48 -0.08
CA PHE A 79 -0.98 -10.56 1.06
C PHE A 79 -1.89 -9.36 0.82
N GLY A 80 -2.54 -9.30 -0.35
CA GLY A 80 -3.47 -8.22 -0.67
C GLY A 80 -4.76 -8.31 0.12
N PRO A 81 -5.52 -7.20 0.15
CA PRO A 81 -6.87 -7.22 0.70
C PRO A 81 -7.70 -8.28 -0.02
N SER A 82 -8.40 -9.10 0.77
CA SER A 82 -9.26 -10.16 0.24
C SER A 82 -10.27 -9.58 -0.77
N PRO A 83 -10.63 -10.28 -1.85
CA PRO A 83 -11.70 -9.83 -2.75
C PRO A 83 -13.07 -9.72 -2.06
N TYR A 84 -13.21 -10.27 -0.84
CA TYR A 84 -14.38 -10.10 0.02
C TYR A 84 -14.32 -8.86 0.90
N GLU A 85 -13.15 -8.23 1.07
CA GLU A 85 -13.08 -6.87 1.57
C GLU A 85 -13.77 -5.97 0.54
N ASN A 86 -14.69 -5.15 1.02
CA ASN A 86 -15.37 -4.19 0.18
C ASN A 86 -14.97 -2.80 0.68
N PRO A 87 -13.77 -2.30 0.26
CA PRO A 87 -13.28 -1.00 0.68
C PRO A 87 -14.29 0.11 0.45
N ARG A 88 -15.13 -0.03 -0.57
CA ARG A 88 -16.21 0.88 -0.86
C ARG A 88 -17.31 0.82 0.20
N SER A 89 -17.77 -0.37 0.57
CA SER A 89 -18.73 -0.51 1.68
C SER A 89 -18.15 -0.02 3.00
N ASP A 90 -16.88 -0.28 3.27
CA ASP A 90 -16.23 0.11 4.51
C ASP A 90 -16.05 1.63 4.56
N LEU A 91 -15.66 2.25 3.44
CA LEU A 91 -15.58 3.71 3.29
C LEU A 91 -16.95 4.36 3.56
N PHE A 92 -18.03 3.82 3.00
CA PHE A 92 -19.38 4.36 3.20
C PHE A 92 -19.92 4.18 4.63
N LYS A 93 -19.38 3.22 5.39
CA LYS A 93 -19.79 2.96 6.79
C LYS A 93 -18.86 3.59 7.82
N LEU A 94 -17.70 4.12 7.39
CA LEU A 94 -16.70 4.67 8.30
C LEU A 94 -17.27 5.88 9.03
N THR A 95 -17.19 5.85 10.36
CA THR A 95 -17.62 6.96 11.23
C THR A 95 -16.52 7.29 12.23
N GLN A 96 -16.41 8.57 12.58
CA GLN A 96 -15.43 9.06 13.54
C GLN A 96 -15.82 8.62 14.96
N VAL A 97 -15.07 7.67 15.52
CA VAL A 97 -15.21 7.27 16.94
C VAL A 97 -14.24 8.03 17.85
N GLY A 98 -13.03 8.33 17.37
CA GLY A 98 -11.97 9.01 18.12
C GLY A 98 -11.63 10.39 17.57
N SER A 99 -10.33 10.69 17.45
CA SER A 99 -9.87 11.96 16.90
C SER A 99 -10.17 12.08 15.39
N VAL A 100 -10.26 13.31 14.91
CA VAL A 100 -10.37 13.58 13.46
C VAL A 100 -9.15 13.06 12.71
N HIS A 101 -7.97 13.09 13.33
CA HIS A 101 -6.74 12.59 12.74
C HIS A 101 -6.81 11.08 12.49
N ASP A 102 -7.23 10.30 13.48
CA ASP A 102 -7.35 8.84 13.35
C ASP A 102 -8.39 8.47 12.29
N TYR A 103 -9.52 9.20 12.29
CA TYR A 103 -10.54 9.05 11.25
C TYR A 103 -9.98 9.37 9.86
N TYR A 104 -9.23 10.46 9.71
CA TYR A 104 -8.63 10.83 8.42
C TYR A 104 -7.63 9.78 7.92
N VAL A 105 -6.79 9.24 8.81
CA VAL A 105 -5.84 8.16 8.45
C VAL A 105 -6.60 6.94 7.93
N GLN A 106 -7.62 6.49 8.65
CA GLN A 106 -8.46 5.35 8.23
C GLN A 106 -9.21 5.64 6.92
N PHE A 107 -9.80 6.82 6.80
CA PHE A 107 -10.54 7.25 5.61
C PHE A 107 -9.63 7.28 4.38
N SER A 108 -8.43 7.87 4.50
CA SER A 108 -7.48 7.96 3.39
C SER A 108 -7.02 6.57 2.92
N ALA A 109 -6.79 5.64 3.85
CA ALA A 109 -6.40 4.27 3.53
C ALA A 109 -7.50 3.53 2.75
N LEU A 110 -8.78 3.71 3.13
CA LEU A 110 -9.91 3.14 2.42
C LEU A 110 -10.15 3.82 1.07
N ALA A 111 -10.13 5.15 1.02
CA ALA A 111 -10.37 5.94 -0.19
C ALA A 111 -9.35 5.60 -1.30
N ASN A 112 -8.08 5.38 -0.95
CA ASN A 112 -7.03 4.96 -1.89
C ASN A 112 -7.27 3.58 -2.51
N ARG A 113 -8.10 2.73 -1.90
CA ARG A 113 -8.43 1.37 -2.38
C ARG A 113 -9.74 1.33 -3.17
N VAL A 114 -10.50 2.42 -3.22
CA VAL A 114 -11.80 2.48 -3.90
C VAL A 114 -11.64 3.00 -5.32
N GLN A 115 -12.07 2.20 -6.31
CA GLN A 115 -12.17 2.64 -7.70
C GLN A 115 -13.61 2.98 -8.11
N GLY A 116 -13.77 3.84 -9.10
CA GLY A 116 -15.07 4.16 -9.70
C GLY A 116 -16.01 5.02 -8.85
N VAL A 117 -15.50 5.66 -7.79
CA VAL A 117 -16.24 6.63 -6.97
C VAL A 117 -15.76 8.03 -7.32
N THR A 118 -16.69 8.97 -7.48
CA THR A 118 -16.34 10.34 -7.87
C THR A 118 -15.66 11.07 -6.71
N PRO A 119 -14.76 12.04 -6.97
CA PRO A 119 -14.14 12.84 -5.91
C PRO A 119 -15.17 13.52 -5.00
N LYS A 120 -16.31 13.96 -5.58
CA LYS A 120 -17.43 14.53 -4.83
C LYS A 120 -18.04 13.51 -3.86
N ALA A 121 -18.30 12.29 -4.32
CA ALA A 121 -18.84 11.23 -3.45
C ALA A 121 -17.86 10.84 -2.33
N ILE A 122 -16.55 10.84 -2.60
CA ILE A 122 -15.53 10.64 -1.56
C ILE A 122 -15.61 11.78 -0.52
N LEU A 123 -15.70 13.03 -0.95
CA LEU A 123 -15.84 14.17 -0.03
C LEU A 123 -17.13 14.09 0.81
N ASP A 124 -18.26 13.77 0.17
CA ASP A 124 -19.55 13.62 0.84
C ASP A 124 -19.49 12.50 1.89
N CYS A 125 -18.79 11.39 1.62
CA CYS A 125 -18.53 10.34 2.61
C CYS A 125 -17.67 10.84 3.76
N PHE A 126 -16.60 11.57 3.47
CA PHE A 126 -15.70 12.09 4.49
C PHE A 126 -16.46 12.95 5.50
N ILE A 127 -17.23 13.93 5.00
CA ILE A 127 -18.07 14.81 5.81
C ILE A 127 -19.17 14.00 6.51
N GLY A 128 -19.78 13.05 5.78
CA GLY A 128 -20.83 12.16 6.23
C GLY A 128 -20.43 11.15 7.30
N GLY A 129 -19.14 10.97 7.58
CA GLY A 129 -18.62 10.13 8.67
C GLY A 129 -18.10 10.89 9.90
N LEU A 130 -17.88 12.21 9.82
CA LEU A 130 -17.41 13.03 10.95
C LEU A 130 -18.43 13.07 12.12
N GLN A 131 -18.02 13.39 13.34
CA GLN A 131 -18.99 13.56 14.42
C GLN A 131 -19.90 14.79 14.19
N PRO A 132 -21.18 14.74 14.65
CA PRO A 132 -22.13 15.83 14.44
C PRO A 132 -21.65 17.19 14.93
N ASP A 133 -20.89 17.21 16.02
CA ASP A 133 -20.37 18.43 16.65
C ASP A 133 -19.33 19.13 15.77
N ILE A 134 -18.63 18.39 14.91
CA ILE A 134 -17.63 18.92 13.97
C ILE A 134 -18.28 19.30 12.64
N ARG A 135 -19.35 18.60 12.23
CA ARG A 135 -20.09 18.92 10.98
C ARG A 135 -20.83 20.25 11.02
N ARG A 136 -21.04 20.82 12.22
CA ARG A 136 -21.86 22.03 12.44
C ARG A 136 -21.08 23.35 12.46
N VAL A 137 -19.80 23.33 12.08
CA VAL A 137 -18.99 24.57 11.94
C VAL A 137 -19.03 25.10 10.52
#